data_AF-A0A1I7IXY0-F1
#
_entry.id   AF-A0A1I7IXY0-F1
#
_cell.length_a   1.000
_cell.length_b   1.000
_cell.length_c   1.000
_cell.angle_alpha   90.00
_cell.angle_beta   90.00
_cell.angle_gamma   90.00
#
_symmetry.space_group_name_H-M   'P 1'
#
loop_
_entity.id
_entity.type
_entity.pdbx_description
1 polymer ?
#
loop_
_entity_poly.entity_id
_entity_poly.type
_entity_poly.pdbx_seq_one_letter_code
_entity_poly.pdbx_strand_id
1 'polypeptide(L)' 'MGKLTGLGRAFASSMLKGSRRAEALRKRKIEKELRAQGYSVKRAKIIVSQLQDGK' A
#
# COMPACT_ATOMS: atom_id res chain seq x y z
N MET A 1 29.97 -0.54 -5.69
CA MET A 1 28.96 0.55 -5.84
C MET A 1 28.77 0.84 -7.32
N GLY A 2 27.86 0.11 -8.00
CA GLY A 2 27.58 0.29 -9.43
C GLY A 2 26.54 1.39 -9.66
N LYS A 3 26.89 2.39 -10.47
CA LYS A 3 26.02 3.52 -10.82
C LYS A 3 24.90 3.02 -11.75
N LEU A 4 23.67 2.92 -11.23
CA LEU A 4 22.48 2.73 -12.06
C LEU A 4 22.36 3.95 -13.00
N THR A 5 22.58 3.72 -14.29
CA THR A 5 22.37 4.70 -15.37
C THR A 5 20.95 5.27 -15.30
N GLY A 6 20.74 6.53 -15.71
CA GLY A 6 19.52 7.32 -15.44
C GLY A 6 18.18 6.64 -15.77
N LEU A 7 18.16 5.71 -16.73
CA LEU A 7 17.02 4.84 -17.07
C LEU A 7 16.64 3.88 -15.93
N GLY A 8 17.61 3.23 -15.28
CA GLY A 8 17.36 2.34 -14.14
C GLY A 8 16.80 3.09 -12.92
N ARG A 9 17.22 4.34 -12.73
CA ARG A 9 16.72 5.20 -11.64
C ARG A 9 15.29 5.67 -11.89
N ALA A 10 14.93 5.98 -13.13
CA ALA A 10 13.57 6.35 -13.53
C ALA A 10 12.62 5.14 -13.48
N PHE A 11 13.08 3.97 -13.90
CA PHE A 11 12.31 2.71 -13.84
C PHE A 11 12.08 2.29 -12.38
N ALA A 12 13.12 2.30 -11.54
CA ALA A 12 13.00 2.06 -10.11
C ALA A 12 12.04 3.06 -9.43
N SER A 13 12.12 4.36 -9.76
CA SER A 13 11.22 5.38 -9.22
C SER A 13 9.76 5.17 -9.66
N SER A 14 9.54 4.72 -10.89
CA SER A 14 8.20 4.40 -11.39
C SER A 14 7.65 3.11 -10.78
N MET A 15 8.49 2.09 -10.60
CA MET A 15 8.13 0.87 -9.86
C MET A 15 7.77 1.17 -8.41
N LEU A 16 8.53 2.03 -7.71
CA LEU A 16 8.23 2.46 -6.35
C LEU A 16 6.93 3.26 -6.26
N LYS A 17 6.61 4.08 -7.27
CA LYS A 17 5.29 4.74 -7.37
C LYS A 17 4.17 3.75 -7.64
N GLY A 18 4.43 2.75 -8.50
CA GLY A 18 3.49 1.67 -8.82
C GLY A 18 3.18 0.80 -7.60
N SER A 19 4.20 0.40 -6.84
CA SER A 19 4.04 -0.39 -5.62
C SER A 19 3.28 0.38 -4.55
N ARG A 20 3.59 1.67 -4.33
CA ARG A 20 2.83 2.53 -3.42
C ARG A 20 1.36 2.68 -3.83
N ARG A 21 1.08 2.80 -5.12
CA ARG A 21 -0.31 2.81 -5.64
C ARG A 21 -1.01 1.47 -5.43
N ALA A 22 -0.33 0.36 -5.69
CA ALA A 22 -0.88 -0.98 -5.48
C ALA A 22 -1.18 -1.24 -3.99
N GLU A 23 -0.30 -0.82 -3.08
CA GLU A 23 -0.56 -0.86 -1.63
C GLU A 23 -1.75 0.00 -1.23
N ALA A 24 -1.85 1.24 -1.73
CA ALA A 24 -2.99 2.11 -1.44
C ALA A 24 -4.31 1.50 -1.92
N LEU A 25 -4.33 0.87 -3.10
CA LEU A 25 -5.50 0.16 -3.63
C LEU A 25 -5.85 -1.07 -2.78
N ARG A 26 -4.87 -1.85 -2.34
CA ARG A 26 -5.07 -2.97 -1.40
C ARG A 26 -5.69 -2.50 -0.09
N LYS A 27 -5.13 -1.47 0.53
CA LYS A 27 -5.68 -0.87 1.77
C LYS A 27 -7.13 -0.43 1.61
N ARG A 28 -7.44 0.25 0.50
CA ARG A 28 -8.79 0.72 0.20
C ARG A 28 -9.76 -0.45 -0.01
N LYS A 29 -9.32 -1.55 -0.63
CA LYS A 29 -10.14 -2.75 -0.78
C LYS A 29 -10.46 -3.38 0.58
N ILE A 30 -9.45 -3.58 1.42
CA ILE A 30 -9.60 -4.15 2.77
C ILE A 30 -10.50 -3.26 3.64
N GLU A 31 -10.28 -1.94 3.63
CA GLU A 31 -11.12 -1.00 4.39
C GLU A 31 -12.59 -1.04 3.92
N LYS A 32 -12.83 -1.21 2.62
CA LYS A 32 -14.18 -1.35 2.06
C LYS A 32 -14.83 -2.66 2.49
N GLU A 33 -14.10 -3.78 2.50
CA GLU A 33 -14.62 -5.06 2.97
C GLU A 33 -14.92 -5.04 4.47
N LEU A 34 -14.03 -4.46 5.29
CA LEU A 34 -14.28 -4.30 6.73
C LEU A 34 -15.52 -3.43 6.98
N ARG A 35 -15.70 -2.35 6.20
CA ARG A 35 -16.94 -1.57 6.28
C ARG A 35 -18.18 -2.35 5.87
N ALA A 36 -18.09 -3.19 4.83
CA ALA A 36 -19.19 -4.05 4.40
C ALA A 36 -19.56 -5.12 5.44
N GLN A 37 -18.59 -5.57 6.24
CA GLN A 37 -18.81 -6.46 7.38
C GLN A 37 -19.38 -5.75 8.62
N GLY A 38 -19.62 -4.43 8.55
CA GLY A 38 -20.22 -3.65 9.65
C GLY A 38 -19.20 -3.05 10.62
N TYR A 39 -17.90 -3.12 10.35
CA TYR A 39 -16.90 -2.45 11.19
C TYR A 39 -17.01 -0.93 11.05
N SER A 40 -16.89 -0.23 12.19
CA SER A 40 -16.79 1.23 12.18
C SER A 40 -15.55 1.70 11.43
N VAL A 41 -15.61 2.87 10.80
CA VAL A 41 -14.50 3.46 10.03
C VAL A 41 -13.20 3.50 10.85
N LYS A 42 -13.28 3.80 12.15
CA LYS A 42 -12.12 3.80 13.06
C LYS A 42 -11.51 2.39 13.20
N ARG A 43 -12.32 1.35 13.45
CA ARG A 43 -11.83 -0.02 13.56
C ARG A 43 -11.25 -0.53 12.24
N ALA A 44 -11.90 -0.25 11.12
CA ALA A 44 -11.40 -0.65 9.81
C ALA A 44 -10.01 -0.07 9.53
N LYS A 45 -9.77 1.21 9.85
CA LYS A 45 -8.46 1.85 9.71
C LYS A 45 -7.40 1.25 10.62
N ILE A 46 -7.74 0.93 11.87
CA ILE A 46 -6.82 0.29 12.82
C ILE A 46 -6.40 -1.09 12.30
N ILE A 47 -7.34 -1.91 11.84
CA ILE A 47 -7.08 -3.25 11.30
C ILE A 47 -6.21 -3.16 10.04
N VAL A 48 -6.52 -2.25 9.12
CA VAL A 48 -5.72 -2.03 7.90
C VAL A 48 -4.28 -1.58 8.25
N SER A 49 -4.11 -0.78 9.31
CA SER A 49 -2.78 -0.38 9.79
C SER A 49 -2.03 -1.57 10.41
N GLN A 50 -2.69 -2.38 11.24
CA GLN A 50 -2.10 -3.57 11.85
C GLN A 50 -1.66 -4.60 10.79
N LEU A 51 -2.44 -4.80 9.74
CA LEU A 51 -2.09 -5.67 8.61
C LEU A 51 -0.87 -5.17 7.83
N GLN A 52 -0.56 -3.87 7.88
CA GLN A 52 0.61 -3.32 7.21
C GLN A 52 1.89 -3.45 8.06
N ASP A 53 1.77 -3.32 9.38
CA ASP A 53 2.89 -3.47 10.31
C ASP A 53 3.33 -4.93 10.52
N GLY A 54 2.57 -5.91 10.03
CA GLY A 54 3.03 -7.30 9.92
C GLY A 54 3.36 -7.98 11.25
N LYS A 55 2.57 -7.72 12.30
CA LYS A 55 2.54 -8.60 13.48
C LYS A 55 1.63 -9.80 13.27
#